data_AF-A0A7X7RIB4-F1
#
_entry.id   AF-A0A7X7RIB4-F1
#
_cell.length_a   1.000
_cell.length_b   1.000
_cell.length_c   1.000
_cell.angle_alpha   90.00
_cell.angle_beta   90.00
_cell.angle_gamma   90.00
#
_symmetry.space_group_name_H-M   'P 1'
#
loop_
_entity.id
_entity.type
_entity.pdbx_description
1 polymer ?
#
loop_
_entity_poly.entity_id
_entity_poly.type
_entity_poly.pdbx_seq_one_letter_code
_entity_poly.pdbx_strand_id
1 'polypeptide(L)'
;MANRPRYLYRQMPYRPPRIVYDSRGGVGLIVRFARHYIWPHRWPVLLCVLLMSLNTCAVYLQSYYVRVAVDEVLMVGAEASDEGRQAESALIARERAQPAPPRDRQGAVSEAVRFASDRRPPWAGRRLLVLFVVYLSTVLFFNLANRAVQRLQSRVAQRITGRLREEMHDKIVNLSMSYHLSNTPGRLMSRILADVGVVQSHLMELIVNAS
;
A
#
# COMPACT_ATOMS: atom_id res chain seq x y z
N MET A 1 19.46 51.87 -30.30
CA MET A 1 18.44 51.67 -29.24
C MET A 1 19.02 52.11 -27.91
N ALA A 2 18.51 53.20 -27.33
CA ALA A 2 19.05 53.76 -26.09
C ALA A 2 18.74 52.86 -24.88
N ASN A 3 19.78 52.54 -24.11
CA ASN A 3 19.72 51.67 -22.94
C ASN A 3 19.03 52.42 -21.78
N ARG A 4 17.70 52.29 -21.66
CA ARG A 4 16.94 52.98 -20.61
C ARG A 4 17.18 52.32 -19.25
N PRO A 5 17.51 53.09 -18.20
CA PRO A 5 17.83 52.51 -16.91
C PRO A 5 16.58 51.91 -16.23
N ARG A 6 16.78 50.76 -15.56
CA ARG A 6 15.72 49.87 -15.03
C ARG A 6 14.69 50.54 -14.11
N TYR A 7 15.01 51.68 -13.49
CA TYR A 7 14.10 52.37 -12.57
C TYR A 7 12.92 53.08 -13.27
N LEU A 8 13.04 53.42 -14.56
CA LEU A 8 11.95 54.06 -15.32
C LEU A 8 10.74 53.13 -15.53
N TYR A 9 10.94 51.80 -15.52
CA TYR A 9 9.83 50.83 -15.56
C TYR A 9 8.98 50.84 -14.29
N ARG A 10 9.44 51.51 -13.21
CA ARG A 10 8.73 51.58 -11.93
C ARG A 10 7.66 52.67 -11.90
N GLN A 11 7.72 53.65 -12.82
CA GLN A 11 6.85 54.83 -12.85
C GLN A 11 5.81 54.80 -14.00
N MET A 12 5.37 53.60 -14.43
CA MET A 12 4.31 53.51 -15.43
C MET A 12 2.97 53.95 -14.84
N PRO A 13 2.24 54.91 -15.46
CA PRO A 13 0.98 55.46 -14.94
C PRO A 13 -0.15 54.43 -14.75
N TYR A 14 -0.03 53.28 -15.40
CA TYR A 14 -1.03 52.20 -15.38
C TYR A 14 -0.41 50.88 -14.90
N ARG A 15 0.26 50.91 -13.74
CA ARG A 15 0.68 49.68 -13.08
C ARG A 15 -0.51 49.11 -12.30
N PRO A 16 -1.12 47.99 -12.70
CA PRO A 16 -2.15 47.36 -11.87
C PRO A 16 -1.57 47.07 -10.49
N PRO A 17 -2.33 47.29 -9.40
CA PRO A 17 -1.85 47.07 -8.05
C PRO A 17 -1.30 45.65 -7.93
N ARG A 18 -0.11 45.51 -7.32
CA ARG A 18 0.51 44.21 -7.07
C ARG A 18 -0.47 43.40 -6.24
N ILE A 19 -1.03 42.33 -6.82
CA ILE A 19 -1.87 41.38 -6.09
C ILE A 19 -0.95 40.65 -5.11
N VAL A 20 -0.94 41.12 -3.86
CA VAL A 20 -0.27 40.43 -2.76
C VAL A 20 -1.24 39.37 -2.28
N TYR A 21 -1.03 38.13 -2.72
CA TYR A 21 -1.77 36.99 -2.17
C TYR A 21 -1.32 36.80 -0.72
N ASP A 22 -2.24 36.96 0.23
CA ASP A 22 -2.00 36.71 1.64
C ASP A 22 -1.78 35.21 1.86
N SER A 23 -0.53 34.83 2.10
CA SER A 23 -0.11 33.43 2.31
C SER A 23 -0.56 32.86 3.66
N ARG A 24 -1.06 33.70 4.58
CA ARG A 24 -1.53 33.26 5.90
C ARG A 24 -2.82 32.45 5.86
N GLY A 25 -3.54 32.46 4.73
CA GLY A 25 -4.79 31.69 4.51
C GLY A 25 -4.66 30.45 3.63
N GLY A 26 -3.45 30.02 3.26
CA GLY A 26 -3.23 28.97 2.24
C GLY A 26 -3.94 27.65 2.53
N VAL A 27 -3.93 27.20 3.79
CA VAL A 27 -4.61 25.95 4.20
C VAL A 27 -6.12 26.07 4.07
N GLY A 28 -6.69 27.24 4.39
CA GLY A 28 -8.13 27.48 4.23
C GLY A 28 -8.58 27.43 2.77
N LEU A 29 -7.75 27.94 1.85
CA LEU A 29 -8.00 27.80 0.41
C LEU A 29 -7.94 26.33 -0.04
N ILE A 30 -6.94 25.58 0.42
CA ILE A 30 -6.80 24.16 0.09
C ILE A 30 -8.00 23.36 0.61
N VAL A 31 -8.46 23.61 1.84
CA VAL A 31 -9.63 22.94 2.42
C VAL A 31 -10.90 23.32 1.67
N ARG A 32 -11.08 24.59 1.29
CA ARG A 32 -12.26 25.03 0.52
C ARG A 32 -12.27 24.41 -0.87
N PHE A 33 -11.12 24.34 -1.52
CA PHE A 33 -10.93 23.73 -2.82
C PHE A 33 -11.16 22.20 -2.76
N ALA A 34 -10.56 21.53 -1.78
CA ALA A 34 -10.77 20.12 -1.50
C ALA A 34 -12.26 19.83 -1.27
N ARG A 35 -12.95 20.63 -0.47
CA ARG A 35 -14.39 20.49 -0.24
C ARG A 35 -15.22 20.70 -1.51
N HIS A 36 -14.78 21.53 -2.46
CA HIS A 36 -15.53 21.74 -3.70
C HIS A 36 -15.32 20.61 -4.71
N TYR A 37 -14.08 20.16 -4.91
CA TYR A 37 -13.74 19.16 -5.94
C TYR A 37 -13.78 17.70 -5.46
N ILE A 38 -13.49 17.44 -4.19
CA ILE A 38 -13.44 16.08 -3.62
C ILE A 38 -14.83 15.62 -3.14
N TRP A 39 -15.65 16.52 -2.60
CA TRP A 39 -16.99 16.20 -2.09
C TRP A 39 -17.94 15.48 -3.07
N PRO A 40 -17.99 15.79 -4.39
CA PRO A 40 -18.79 15.00 -5.33
C PRO A 40 -18.31 13.54 -5.46
N HIS A 41 -17.07 13.24 -5.05
CA HIS A 41 -16.46 11.91 -5.08
C HIS A 41 -16.30 11.30 -3.67
N ARG A 42 -17.12 11.72 -2.71
CA ARG A 42 -17.07 11.24 -1.31
C ARG A 42 -17.15 9.71 -1.16
N TRP A 43 -17.95 9.04 -1.98
CA TRP A 43 -18.10 7.58 -1.92
C TRP A 43 -16.84 6.81 -2.33
N PRO A 44 -16.23 7.06 -3.51
CA PRO A 44 -14.99 6.38 -3.86
C PRO A 44 -13.82 6.76 -2.95
N VAL A 45 -13.76 8.01 -2.44
CA VAL A 45 -12.70 8.41 -1.49
C VAL A 45 -12.88 7.70 -0.15
N LEU A 46 -14.10 7.67 0.40
CA LEU A 46 -14.40 6.94 1.64
C LEU A 46 -14.12 5.45 1.48
N LEU A 47 -14.49 4.87 0.35
CA LEU A 47 -14.19 3.48 0.02
C LEU A 47 -12.67 3.24 -0.04
N CYS A 48 -11.89 4.12 -0.67
CA CYS A 48 -10.42 4.04 -0.64
C CYS A 48 -9.87 4.08 0.80
N VAL A 49 -10.32 5.03 1.63
CA VAL A 49 -9.88 5.14 3.04
C VAL A 49 -10.23 3.89 3.84
N LEU A 50 -11.45 3.36 3.67
CA LEU A 50 -11.92 2.16 4.35
C LEU A 50 -11.12 0.93 3.92
N LEU A 51 -10.88 0.74 2.61
CA LEU A 51 -10.07 -0.37 2.12
C LEU A 51 -8.60 -0.25 2.54
N MET A 52 -8.04 0.96 2.58
CA MET A 52 -6.69 1.20 3.05
C MET A 52 -6.55 0.87 4.54
N SER A 53 -7.52 1.28 5.35
CA SER A 53 -7.60 0.93 6.79
C SER A 53 -7.69 -0.59 7.00
N LEU A 54 -8.53 -1.28 6.23
CA LEU A 54 -8.61 -2.75 6.27
C LEU A 54 -7.30 -3.41 5.86
N ASN A 55 -6.60 -2.86 4.86
CA ASN A 55 -5.29 -3.34 4.44
C ASN A 55 -4.23 -3.16 5.55
N THR A 56 -4.27 -2.06 6.30
CA THR A 56 -3.39 -1.88 7.47
C THR A 56 -3.72 -2.92 8.56
N CYS A 57 -5.00 -3.24 8.76
CA CYS A 57 -5.43 -4.30 9.67
C CYS A 57 -4.96 -5.71 9.23
N ALA A 58 -4.83 -5.94 7.92
CA ALA A 58 -4.39 -7.21 7.35
C ALA A 58 -3.03 -7.69 7.87
N VAL A 59 -2.11 -6.76 8.11
CA VAL A 59 -0.75 -7.07 8.59
C VAL A 59 -0.80 -7.74 9.97
N TYR A 60 -1.74 -7.30 10.82
CA TYR A 60 -1.96 -7.93 12.12
C TYR A 60 -2.57 -9.34 11.97
N LEU A 61 -3.52 -9.51 11.04
CA LEU A 61 -4.06 -10.83 10.70
C LEU A 61 -2.96 -11.79 10.23
N GLN A 62 -2.05 -11.32 9.37
CA GLN A 62 -0.92 -12.09 8.90
C GLN A 62 0.01 -12.52 10.03
N SER A 63 0.32 -11.62 10.97
CA SER A 63 1.09 -11.97 12.18
C SER A 63 0.39 -13.03 13.02
N TYR A 64 -0.93 -12.92 13.19
CA TYR A 64 -1.74 -13.89 13.91
C TYR A 64 -1.72 -15.28 13.24
N TYR A 65 -1.87 -15.35 11.91
CA TYR A 65 -1.82 -16.63 11.19
C TYR A 65 -0.48 -17.34 11.31
N VAL A 66 0.63 -16.60 11.27
CA VAL A 66 1.97 -17.18 11.47
C VAL A 66 2.07 -17.80 12.86
N ARG A 67 1.58 -17.10 13.90
CA ARG A 67 1.58 -17.61 15.26
C ARG A 67 0.76 -18.88 15.41
N VAL A 68 -0.47 -18.90 14.87
CA VAL A 68 -1.34 -20.08 14.89
C VAL A 68 -0.72 -21.26 14.14
N ALA A 69 -0.07 -21.01 13.00
CA ALA A 69 0.60 -22.07 12.25
C ALA A 69 1.78 -22.68 13.02
N VAL A 70 2.53 -21.87 13.77
CA VAL A 70 3.63 -22.35 14.62
C VAL A 70 3.09 -23.18 15.77
N ASP A 71 2.12 -22.65 16.53
CA ASP A 71 1.61 -23.29 17.74
C ASP A 71 0.87 -24.60 17.43
N GLU A 72 0.02 -24.63 16.39
CA GLU A 72 -0.80 -25.82 16.08
C GLU A 72 -0.11 -26.87 15.20
N VAL A 73 0.85 -26.48 14.36
CA VAL A 73 1.46 -27.41 13.39
C VAL A 73 2.88 -27.81 13.77
N LEU A 74 3.69 -26.88 14.28
CA LEU A 74 5.07 -27.19 14.65
C LEU A 74 5.15 -27.84 16.04
N MET A 75 4.39 -27.35 17.05
CA MET A 75 4.45 -27.95 18.39
C MET A 75 3.77 -29.32 18.47
N VAL A 76 2.66 -29.55 17.75
CA VAL A 76 2.00 -30.88 17.70
C VAL A 76 2.92 -31.95 17.11
N GLY A 77 3.76 -31.59 16.14
CA GLY A 77 4.80 -32.49 15.64
C GLY A 77 5.92 -32.75 16.66
N ALA A 78 6.23 -31.77 17.52
CA ALA A 78 7.25 -31.90 18.54
C ALA A 78 6.80 -32.79 19.72
N GLU A 79 5.56 -32.64 20.18
CA GLU A 79 5.00 -33.45 21.28
C GLU A 79 4.87 -34.93 20.89
N ALA A 80 4.36 -35.22 19.68
CA ALA A 80 4.31 -36.59 19.15
C ALA A 80 5.72 -37.21 18.98
N SER A 81 6.74 -36.39 18.70
CA SER A 81 8.12 -36.88 18.61
C SER A 81 8.73 -37.19 19.98
N ASP A 82 8.30 -36.48 21.03
CA ASP A 82 8.83 -36.65 22.39
C ASP A 82 8.28 -37.91 23.08
N GLU A 83 7.00 -38.22 22.88
CA GLU A 83 6.42 -39.51 23.33
C GLU A 83 7.10 -40.70 22.65
N GLY A 84 7.37 -40.59 21.34
CA GLY A 84 8.12 -41.60 20.59
C GLY A 84 9.55 -41.77 21.09
N ARG A 85 10.26 -40.67 21.38
CA ARG A 85 11.61 -40.71 21.98
C ARG A 85 11.63 -41.29 23.37
N GLN A 86 10.66 -40.98 24.22
CA GLN A 86 10.57 -41.56 25.57
C GLN A 86 10.30 -43.06 25.52
N ALA A 87 9.39 -43.51 24.65
CA ALA A 87 9.12 -44.93 24.44
C ALA A 87 10.34 -45.68 23.89
N GLU A 88 11.04 -45.10 22.91
CA GLU A 88 12.27 -45.66 22.33
C GLU A 88 13.41 -45.70 23.37
N SER A 89 13.56 -44.65 24.18
CA SER A 89 14.55 -44.61 25.28
C SER A 89 14.28 -45.66 26.35
N ALA A 90 13.00 -45.88 26.70
CA ALA A 90 12.58 -46.94 27.63
C ALA A 90 12.83 -48.34 27.05
N LEU A 91 12.65 -48.50 25.73
CA LEU A 91 12.89 -49.75 25.02
C LEU A 91 14.39 -50.05 24.93
N ILE A 92 15.22 -49.06 24.61
CA ILE A 92 16.70 -49.16 24.61
C ILE A 92 17.23 -49.44 26.01
N ALA A 93 16.65 -48.84 27.06
CA ALA A 93 17.01 -49.13 28.45
C ALA A 93 16.70 -50.59 28.83
N ARG A 94 15.56 -51.11 28.34
CA ARG A 94 15.17 -52.52 28.52
C ARG A 94 16.05 -53.49 27.72
N GLU A 95 16.45 -53.09 26.52
CA GLU A 95 17.33 -53.87 25.64
C GLU A 95 18.78 -53.90 26.16
N ARG A 96 19.27 -52.80 26.76
CA ARG A 96 20.56 -52.77 27.48
C ARG A 96 20.59 -53.64 28.73
N ALA A 97 19.42 -53.93 29.33
CA ALA A 97 19.32 -54.85 30.45
C ALA A 97 19.38 -56.33 30.02
N GLN A 98 19.28 -56.61 28.71
CA GLN A 98 19.50 -57.94 28.14
C GLN A 98 20.96 -58.10 27.72
N PRO A 99 21.59 -59.26 27.99
CA PRO A 99 22.98 -59.52 27.59
C PRO A 99 23.09 -59.50 26.06
N ALA A 100 24.08 -58.76 25.54
CA ALA A 100 24.20 -58.44 24.13
C ALA A 100 24.33 -59.71 23.25
N PRO A 101 23.49 -59.89 22.21
CA PRO A 101 23.71 -60.93 21.21
C PRO A 101 24.97 -60.65 20.38
N PRO A 102 25.60 -61.68 19.79
CA PRO A 102 26.80 -61.52 18.97
C PRO A 102 26.55 -60.56 17.81
N ARG A 103 27.39 -59.53 17.68
CA ARG A 103 27.27 -58.45 16.70
C ARG A 103 27.41 -58.98 15.28
N ASP A 104 26.32 -58.92 14.52
CA ASP A 104 26.36 -59.07 13.07
C ASP A 104 26.60 -57.71 12.37
N ARG A 105 27.36 -57.77 11.28
CA ARG A 105 28.05 -56.65 10.62
C ARG A 105 27.14 -55.83 9.69
N GLN A 106 25.93 -55.46 10.11
CA GLN A 106 24.97 -54.70 9.30
C GLN A 106 24.79 -53.26 9.81
N GLY A 107 25.79 -52.41 9.52
CA GLY A 107 25.78 -50.98 9.86
C GLY A 107 24.96 -50.07 8.93
N ALA A 108 24.17 -50.62 8.01
CA ALA A 108 23.51 -49.84 6.93
C ALA A 108 22.01 -49.58 7.15
N VAL A 109 21.39 -50.09 8.21
CA VAL A 109 19.91 -50.08 8.36
C VAL A 109 19.39 -48.82 9.09
N SER A 110 20.27 -47.95 9.59
CA SER A 110 19.85 -46.87 10.49
C SER A 110 19.21 -45.64 9.81
N GLU A 111 19.43 -45.42 8.51
CA GLU A 111 18.81 -44.28 7.81
C GLU A 111 17.36 -44.54 7.39
N ALA A 112 17.03 -45.73 6.90
CA ALA A 112 15.67 -46.07 6.47
C ALA A 112 14.66 -46.04 7.63
N VAL A 113 15.11 -46.37 8.85
CA VAL A 113 14.26 -46.33 10.07
C VAL A 113 14.03 -44.89 10.55
N ARG A 114 15.01 -43.97 10.38
CA ARG A 114 14.84 -42.54 10.73
C ARG A 114 13.79 -41.82 9.89
N PHE A 115 13.62 -42.19 8.63
CA PHE A 115 12.57 -41.62 7.78
C PHE A 115 11.19 -42.25 8.02
N ALA A 116 11.13 -43.46 8.59
CA ALA A 116 9.88 -44.16 8.90
C ALA A 116 9.25 -43.72 10.24
N SER A 117 10.05 -43.14 11.15
CA SER A 117 9.59 -42.66 12.46
C SER A 117 8.99 -41.26 12.45
N ASP A 118 9.10 -40.51 11.36
CA ASP A 118 8.47 -39.20 11.20
C ASP A 118 7.00 -39.34 10.74
N ARG A 119 6.23 -40.21 11.41
CA ARG A 119 4.79 -40.38 11.21
C ARG A 119 4.07 -39.15 11.75
N ARG A 120 4.14 -38.04 11.00
CA ARG A 120 3.25 -36.90 11.22
C ARG A 120 1.81 -37.41 11.15
N PRO A 121 0.97 -37.09 12.14
CA PRO A 121 -0.42 -37.51 12.11
C PRO A 121 -1.11 -37.05 10.81
N PRO A 122 -1.90 -37.91 10.13
CA PRO A 122 -2.47 -37.60 8.82
C PRO A 122 -3.44 -36.41 8.83
N TRP A 123 -3.95 -36.05 10.01
CA TRP A 123 -4.84 -34.91 10.22
C TRP A 123 -4.10 -33.55 10.28
N ALA A 124 -2.80 -33.54 10.62
CA ALA A 124 -2.00 -32.32 10.70
C ALA A 124 -1.75 -31.72 9.30
N GLY A 125 -1.54 -32.55 8.28
CA GLY A 125 -1.38 -32.10 6.89
C GLY A 125 -2.62 -31.40 6.34
N ARG A 126 -3.82 -31.91 6.65
CA ARG A 126 -5.09 -31.31 6.20
C ARG A 126 -5.35 -29.96 6.87
N ARG A 127 -5.04 -29.82 8.17
CA ARG A 127 -5.15 -28.53 8.89
C ARG A 127 -4.14 -27.50 8.35
N LEU A 128 -2.90 -27.91 8.11
CA LEU A 128 -1.88 -27.04 7.51
C LEU A 128 -2.31 -26.56 6.11
N LEU A 129 -2.88 -27.45 5.29
CA LEU A 129 -3.38 -27.09 3.97
C LEU A 129 -4.52 -26.07 4.06
N VAL A 130 -5.48 -26.26 4.98
CA VAL A 130 -6.56 -25.29 5.21
C VAL A 130 -6.01 -23.94 5.65
N LEU A 131 -5.09 -23.90 6.63
CA LEU A 131 -4.44 -22.66 7.06
C LEU A 131 -3.67 -21.99 5.92
N PHE A 132 -2.96 -22.77 5.11
CA PHE A 132 -2.23 -22.27 3.94
C PHE A 132 -3.18 -21.67 2.89
N VAL A 133 -4.31 -22.33 2.60
CA VAL A 133 -5.32 -21.83 1.65
C VAL A 133 -5.99 -20.57 2.17
N VAL A 134 -6.34 -20.52 3.46
CA VAL A 134 -6.91 -19.32 4.09
C VAL A 134 -5.92 -18.16 4.06
N TYR A 135 -4.65 -18.42 4.38
CA TYR A 135 -3.58 -17.43 4.31
C TYR A 135 -3.39 -16.92 2.88
N LEU A 136 -3.28 -17.83 1.91
CA LEU A 136 -3.11 -17.47 0.49
C LEU A 136 -4.31 -16.68 -0.04
N SER A 137 -5.53 -17.10 0.30
CA SER A 137 -6.76 -16.38 -0.04
C SER A 137 -6.77 -14.97 0.54
N THR A 138 -6.35 -14.81 1.79
CA THR A 138 -6.25 -13.53 2.47
C THR A 138 -5.25 -12.60 1.76
N VAL A 139 -4.04 -13.09 1.45
CA VAL A 139 -3.02 -12.33 0.72
C VAL A 139 -3.53 -11.92 -0.66
N LEU A 140 -4.18 -12.83 -1.40
CA LEU A 140 -4.73 -12.54 -2.71
C LEU A 140 -5.82 -11.47 -2.65
N PHE A 141 -6.72 -11.59 -1.67
CA PHE A 141 -7.81 -10.64 -1.44
C PHE A 141 -7.28 -9.24 -1.15
N PHE A 142 -6.32 -9.09 -0.23
CA PHE A 142 -5.73 -7.79 0.08
C PHE A 142 -4.95 -7.20 -1.10
N ASN A 143 -4.27 -8.03 -1.90
CA ASN A 143 -3.61 -7.56 -3.11
C ASN A 143 -4.61 -7.02 -4.15
N LEU A 144 -5.72 -7.74 -4.37
CA LEU A 144 -6.82 -7.31 -5.23
C LEU A 144 -7.48 -6.02 -4.74
N ALA A 145 -7.71 -5.92 -3.43
CA ALA A 145 -8.22 -4.72 -2.77
C ALA A 145 -7.31 -3.51 -3.02
N ASN A 146 -6.00 -3.65 -2.78
CA ASN A 146 -5.03 -2.58 -3.04
C ASN A 146 -5.02 -2.16 -4.51
N ARG A 147 -5.08 -3.12 -5.43
CA ARG A 147 -5.17 -2.82 -6.86
C ARG A 147 -6.47 -2.11 -7.23
N ALA A 148 -7.58 -2.44 -6.57
CA ALA A 148 -8.85 -1.74 -6.76
C ALA A 148 -8.77 -0.30 -6.24
N VAL A 149 -8.19 -0.07 -5.06
CA VAL A 149 -7.97 1.26 -4.49
C VAL A 149 -7.13 2.13 -5.43
N GLN A 150 -5.99 1.62 -5.93
CA GLN A 150 -5.14 2.35 -6.87
C GLN A 150 -5.89 2.76 -8.15
N ARG A 151 -6.74 1.87 -8.68
CA ARG A 151 -7.55 2.18 -9.88
C ARG A 151 -8.61 3.24 -9.59
N LEU A 152 -9.31 3.14 -8.46
CA LEU A 152 -10.32 4.11 -8.05
C LEU A 152 -9.69 5.49 -7.83
N GLN A 153 -8.56 5.51 -7.15
CA GLN A 153 -7.76 6.70 -6.91
C GLN A 153 -7.36 7.38 -8.22
N SER A 154 -6.79 6.62 -9.17
CA SER A 154 -6.41 7.16 -10.49
C SER A 154 -7.60 7.73 -11.26
N ARG A 155 -8.76 7.05 -11.25
CA ARG A 155 -9.99 7.56 -11.90
C ARG A 155 -10.47 8.87 -11.27
N VAL A 156 -10.47 8.96 -9.94
CA VAL A 156 -10.86 10.18 -9.23
C VAL A 156 -9.89 11.32 -9.56
N ALA A 157 -8.58 11.04 -9.58
CA ALA A 157 -7.55 12.01 -9.97
C ALA A 157 -7.82 12.59 -11.36
N GLN A 158 -8.01 11.72 -12.34
CA GLN A 158 -8.23 12.12 -13.73
C GLN A 158 -9.49 12.97 -13.90
N ARG A 159 -10.57 12.62 -13.20
CA ARG A 159 -11.82 13.41 -13.22
C ARG A 159 -11.65 14.80 -12.61
N ILE A 160 -10.95 14.90 -11.48
CA ILE A 160 -10.68 16.19 -10.84
C ILE A 160 -9.81 17.06 -11.76
N THR A 161 -8.73 16.49 -12.30
CA THR A 161 -7.85 17.17 -13.25
C THR A 161 -8.57 17.63 -14.50
N GLY A 162 -9.45 16.80 -15.06
CA GLY A 162 -10.26 17.17 -16.22
C GLY A 162 -11.11 18.41 -15.96
N ARG A 163 -11.86 18.43 -14.85
CA ARG A 163 -12.68 19.59 -14.47
C ARG A 163 -11.84 20.84 -14.21
N LEU A 164 -10.70 20.69 -13.52
CA LEU A 164 -9.80 21.81 -13.24
C LEU A 164 -9.23 22.43 -14.51
N ARG A 165 -8.84 21.61 -15.48
CA ARG A 165 -8.36 22.09 -16.78
C ARG A 165 -9.47 22.84 -17.53
N GLU A 166 -10.68 22.30 -17.53
CA GLU A 166 -11.84 22.92 -18.19
C GLU A 166 -12.16 24.28 -17.56
N GLU A 167 -12.30 24.36 -16.24
CA GLU A 167 -12.64 25.60 -15.54
C GLU A 167 -11.53 26.66 -15.68
N MET A 168 -10.26 26.25 -15.66
CA MET A 168 -9.13 27.17 -15.91
C MET A 168 -9.12 27.65 -17.35
N HIS A 169 -9.44 26.77 -18.31
CA HIS A 169 -9.54 27.12 -19.72
C HIS A 169 -10.66 28.14 -19.95
N ASP A 170 -11.87 27.85 -19.47
CA ASP A 170 -13.02 28.75 -19.54
C ASP A 170 -12.73 30.10 -18.90
N LYS A 171 -12.05 30.10 -17.75
CA LYS A 171 -11.68 31.35 -17.07
C LYS A 171 -10.73 32.18 -17.91
N ILE A 172 -9.75 31.55 -18.54
CA ILE A 172 -8.75 32.23 -19.37
C ILE A 172 -9.36 32.75 -20.66
N VAL A 173 -10.26 32.00 -21.30
CA VAL A 173 -10.96 32.47 -22.51
C VAL A 173 -11.82 33.71 -22.23
N ASN A 174 -12.39 33.80 -21.02
CA ASN A 174 -13.19 34.94 -20.60
C ASN A 174 -12.35 36.16 -20.10
N LEU A 175 -11.01 36.11 -20.18
CA LEU A 175 -10.18 37.26 -19.81
C LEU A 175 -10.18 38.37 -20.87
N SER A 176 -9.80 39.58 -20.47
CA SER A 176 -9.79 40.73 -21.38
C SER A 176 -8.74 40.58 -22.49
N MET A 177 -9.03 41.13 -23.67
CA MET A 177 -8.13 41.10 -24.82
C MET A 177 -6.73 41.66 -24.49
N SER A 178 -6.65 42.69 -23.62
CA SER A 178 -5.39 43.25 -23.13
C SER A 178 -4.50 42.22 -22.42
N TYR A 179 -5.09 41.27 -21.70
CA TYR A 179 -4.35 40.19 -21.04
C TYR A 179 -3.81 39.16 -22.04
N HIS A 180 -4.58 38.82 -23.07
CA HIS A 180 -4.14 37.91 -24.14
C HIS A 180 -3.04 38.51 -25.02
N LEU A 181 -3.00 39.84 -25.17
CA LEU A 181 -1.92 40.52 -25.91
C LEU A 181 -0.58 40.50 -25.16
N SER A 182 -0.61 40.39 -23.83
CA SER A 182 0.60 40.33 -22.98
C SER A 182 1.06 38.90 -22.67
N ASN A 183 0.21 37.90 -22.88
CA ASN A 183 0.51 36.49 -22.63
C ASN A 183 0.15 35.64 -23.85
N THR A 184 1.16 35.06 -24.50
CA THR A 184 0.91 34.21 -25.68
C THR A 184 0.05 33.00 -25.29
N PRO A 185 -0.90 32.60 -26.15
CA PRO A 185 -1.83 31.49 -25.86
C PRO A 185 -1.12 30.16 -25.60
N GLY A 186 0.00 29.90 -26.29
CA GLY A 186 0.82 28.70 -26.05
C GLY A 186 1.43 28.65 -24.63
N ARG A 187 1.85 29.81 -24.09
CA ARG A 187 2.39 29.89 -22.73
C ARG A 187 1.29 29.67 -21.67
N LEU A 188 0.10 30.19 -21.92
CA LEU A 188 -1.06 29.98 -21.04
C LEU A 188 -1.48 28.51 -21.01
N MET A 189 -1.57 27.85 -22.17
CA MET A 189 -1.88 26.43 -22.24
C MET A 189 -0.86 25.56 -21.49
N SER A 190 0.44 25.82 -21.68
CA SER A 190 1.50 25.10 -20.96
C SER A 190 1.38 25.26 -19.44
N ARG A 191 1.05 26.46 -18.96
CA ARG A 191 0.81 26.69 -17.53
C ARG A 191 -0.41 25.96 -17.00
N ILE A 192 -1.53 25.97 -17.71
CA ILE A 192 -2.72 25.22 -17.28
C ILE A 192 -2.39 23.73 -17.14
N LEU A 193 -1.71 23.15 -18.12
CA LEU A 193 -1.37 21.72 -18.08
C LEU A 193 -0.39 21.39 -16.95
N ALA A 194 0.64 22.22 -16.76
CA ALA A 194 1.66 22.02 -15.73
C ALA A 194 1.12 22.28 -14.31
N ASP A 195 0.51 23.43 -14.08
CA ASP A 195 0.06 23.86 -12.75
C ASP A 195 -1.08 22.97 -12.23
N VAL A 196 -2.03 22.58 -13.10
CA VAL A 196 -3.11 21.64 -12.70
C VAL A 196 -2.54 20.26 -12.40
N GLY A 197 -1.51 19.82 -13.12
CA GLY A 197 -0.81 18.56 -12.84
C GLY A 197 -0.16 18.54 -11.46
N VAL A 198 0.50 19.65 -11.07
CA VAL A 198 1.12 19.81 -9.75
C VAL A 198 0.07 19.84 -8.63
N VAL A 199 -1.05 20.53 -8.84
CA VAL A 199 -2.15 20.54 -7.86
C VAL A 199 -2.75 19.14 -7.67
N GLN A 200 -2.92 18.38 -8.76
CA GLN A 200 -3.40 17.01 -8.70
C GLN A 200 -2.47 16.12 -7.89
N SER A 201 -1.16 16.17 -8.13
CA SER A 201 -0.21 15.31 -7.42
C SER A 201 -0.20 15.59 -5.93
N HIS A 202 -0.18 16.85 -5.52
CA HIS A 202 -0.20 17.23 -4.11
C HIS A 202 -1.53 16.92 -3.42
N LEU A 203 -2.65 17.11 -4.12
CA LEU A 203 -3.96 16.74 -3.59
C LEU A 203 -4.07 15.23 -3.40
N MET A 204 -3.50 14.45 -4.33
CA MET A 204 -3.48 13.00 -4.21
C MET A 204 -2.59 12.51 -3.08
N GLU A 205 -1.40 13.12 -2.94
CA GLU A 205 -0.48 12.87 -1.83
C GLU A 205 -1.14 13.19 -0.48
N LEU A 206 -1.87 14.31 -0.38
CA LEU A 206 -2.65 14.65 0.81
C LEU A 206 -3.72 13.60 1.11
N ILE A 207 -4.44 13.09 0.10
CA ILE A 207 -5.45 12.04 0.31
C ILE A 207 -4.80 10.75 0.82
N VAL A 208 -3.63 10.37 0.28
CA VAL A 208 -2.91 9.16 0.68
C VAL A 208 -2.30 9.29 2.07
N ASN A 209 -1.71 10.44 2.38
CA ASN A 209 -1.05 10.66 3.67
C ASN A 209 -2.05 10.95 4.80
N ALA A 210 -3.26 11.42 4.46
CA ALA A 210 -4.33 11.63 5.43
C ALA A 210 -5.18 10.38 5.70
N SER A 211 -5.04 9.33 4.88
CA SER A 211 -5.70 8.02 5.04
C SER A 211 -4.81 7.02 5.76
#